data_AF-A0A7S0W806-F1
#
_entry.id   AF-A0A7S0W806-F1
#
_cell.length_a   1.000
_cell.length_b   1.000
_cell.length_c   1.000
_cell.angle_alpha   90.00
_cell.angle_beta   90.00
_cell.angle_gamma   90.00
#
_symmetry.space_group_name_H-M   'P 1'
#
loop_
_entity.id
_entity.type
_entity.pdbx_description
1 polymer ?
#
loop_
_entity_poly.entity_id
_entity_poly.type
_entity_poly.pdbx_seq_one_letter_code
_entity_poly.pdbx_strand_id
1 'polypeptide(L)'
;GERTSLLAAGNAGGPGGAPTPVPEKVAERPLRFYLSAIPPSVCGLALGVCSLGVTWQTAASMLVASDWLRVSADIISLVAFNLGCTTLLLYLSKAVLYPSSVLQDASSSIGNSVLPTFDMALMVIAMWLYKHGLHSASVAIWSVAVVMHLGLLLLFARHVVPAVRDRRWEEVTPAWIIPPVGIALASGTASE
;
A
#
# COMPACT_ATOMS: atom_id res chain seq x y z
N GLY A 1 21.31 41.10 29.27
CA GLY A 1 22.72 40.67 29.32
C GLY A 1 22.71 39.17 29.36
N GLU A 2 23.50 38.42 28.60
CA GLU A 2 24.93 38.64 28.46
C GLU A 2 25.44 37.92 27.20
N ARG A 3 25.04 38.40 26.01
CA ARG A 3 25.86 38.24 24.80
C ARG A 3 27.05 39.20 24.92
N THR A 4 28.05 38.93 25.74
CA THR A 4 29.27 39.78 25.78
C THR A 4 30.52 39.24 26.47
N SER A 5 30.55 38.06 27.11
CA SER A 5 31.66 37.77 28.04
C SER A 5 32.64 36.64 27.70
N LEU A 6 32.60 36.06 26.48
CA LEU A 6 33.68 35.20 25.95
C LEU A 6 33.69 35.34 24.41
N LEU A 7 33.96 36.50 23.84
CA LEU A 7 35.30 37.06 23.73
C LEU A 7 36.33 36.00 23.30
N ALA A 8 36.73 36.14 22.05
CA ALA A 8 38.12 36.49 21.78
C ALA A 8 39.17 35.47 22.21
N ALA A 9 39.08 34.27 21.66
CA ALA A 9 40.23 33.41 21.39
C ALA A 9 39.88 32.46 20.23
N GLY A 10 40.39 32.59 19.02
CA GLY A 10 41.34 33.51 18.47
C GLY A 10 41.25 33.41 16.94
N ASN A 11 41.20 34.57 16.30
CA ASN A 11 41.56 34.70 14.90
C ASN A 11 43.09 34.84 14.86
N ALA A 12 43.80 33.75 14.55
CA ALA A 12 45.22 33.76 14.22
C ALA A 12 45.42 32.95 12.94
N GLY A 13 45.99 33.60 11.92
CA GLY A 13 45.86 33.21 10.52
C GLY A 13 46.73 32.07 10.01
N GLY A 14 46.47 31.72 8.75
CA GLY A 14 47.31 30.93 7.85
C GLY A 14 46.81 31.11 6.40
N PRO A 15 47.67 31.48 5.43
CA PRO A 15 47.26 31.72 4.04
C PRO A 15 47.29 30.42 3.22
N GLY A 16 46.36 30.25 2.27
CA GLY A 16 46.56 29.34 1.13
C GLY A 16 45.97 27.94 1.20
N GLY A 17 44.66 27.80 1.43
CA GLY A 17 43.92 26.58 1.11
C GLY A 17 42.79 26.89 0.13
N ALA A 18 42.92 26.45 -1.12
CA ALA A 18 41.82 26.51 -2.09
C ALA A 18 40.55 25.86 -1.50
N PRO A 19 39.33 26.36 -1.76
CA PRO A 19 38.12 25.66 -1.36
C PRO A 19 38.09 24.32 -2.10
N THR A 20 38.34 23.23 -1.38
CA THR A 20 38.15 21.88 -1.90
C THR A 20 36.69 21.70 -2.29
N PRO A 21 36.37 21.26 -3.52
CA PRO A 21 35.00 21.02 -3.92
C PRO A 21 34.44 19.83 -3.13
N VAL A 22 33.49 20.09 -2.23
CA VAL A 22 32.78 19.03 -1.50
C VAL A 22 31.86 18.32 -2.52
N PRO A 23 31.92 16.98 -2.61
CA PRO A 23 31.35 16.22 -3.71
C PRO A 23 29.81 16.33 -3.77
N GLU A 24 29.34 16.58 -4.99
CA GLU A 24 27.97 16.53 -5.47
C GLU A 24 27.32 15.15 -5.24
N LYS A 25 26.87 14.87 -4.01
CA LYS A 25 26.12 13.64 -3.64
C LYS A 25 24.92 13.91 -2.73
N VAL A 26 24.38 15.12 -2.77
CA VAL A 26 23.28 15.57 -1.89
C VAL A 26 21.89 15.35 -2.53
N ALA A 27 21.80 15.20 -3.85
CA ALA A 27 20.52 15.12 -4.56
C ALA A 27 19.86 13.73 -4.63
N GLU A 28 20.58 12.64 -4.31
CA GLU A 28 20.02 11.26 -4.37
C GLU A 28 19.42 10.76 -3.05
N ARG A 29 19.70 11.44 -1.94
CA ARG A 29 19.18 11.09 -0.61
C ARG A 29 17.68 11.33 -0.38
N PRO A 30 17.01 12.36 -0.96
CA PRO A 30 15.60 12.59 -0.65
C PRO A 30 14.71 11.49 -1.22
N LEU A 31 14.93 11.07 -2.48
CA LEU A 31 14.03 10.13 -3.15
C LEU A 31 14.00 8.75 -2.46
N ARG A 32 15.17 8.24 -2.06
CA ARG A 32 15.29 6.94 -1.36
C ARG A 32 14.68 6.99 0.04
N PHE A 33 14.78 8.13 0.72
CA PHE A 33 14.15 8.35 2.02
C PHE A 33 12.62 8.43 1.90
N TYR A 34 12.09 9.19 0.94
CA TYR A 34 10.64 9.25 0.69
C TYR A 34 10.06 7.91 0.23
N LEU A 35 10.75 7.15 -0.64
CA LEU A 35 10.35 5.78 -1.01
C LEU A 35 10.39 4.83 0.20
N SER A 36 11.36 4.98 1.11
CA SER A 36 11.44 4.18 2.33
C SER A 36 10.31 4.48 3.32
N ALA A 37 9.77 5.71 3.30
CA ALA A 37 8.74 6.18 4.22
C ALA A 37 7.30 5.90 3.76
N ILE A 38 7.08 5.34 2.56
CA ILE A 38 5.72 5.00 2.10
C ILE A 38 5.16 3.90 3.00
N PRO A 39 4.08 4.17 3.75
CA PRO A 39 3.50 3.18 4.63
C PRO A 39 2.77 2.10 3.83
N PRO A 40 2.71 0.86 4.33
CA PRO A 40 1.88 -0.21 3.72
C PRO A 40 0.39 0.16 3.64
N SER A 41 -0.08 1.15 4.40
CA SER A 41 -1.45 1.68 4.31
C SER A 41 -1.83 2.27 2.95
N VAL A 42 -0.85 2.57 2.09
CA VAL A 42 -1.11 2.99 0.69
C VAL A 42 -1.81 1.89 -0.12
N CYS A 43 -1.59 0.61 0.20
CA CYS A 43 -2.34 -0.49 -0.41
C CYS A 43 -3.83 -0.43 -0.04
N GLY A 44 -4.14 -0.06 1.20
CA GLY A 44 -5.52 0.16 1.65
C GLY A 44 -6.21 1.31 0.91
N LEU A 45 -5.47 2.39 0.60
CA LEU A 45 -6.00 3.49 -0.23
C LEU A 45 -6.29 3.01 -1.66
N ALA A 46 -5.38 2.23 -2.27
CA ALA A 46 -5.61 1.66 -3.59
C ALA A 46 -6.84 0.75 -3.61
N LEU A 47 -6.97 -0.13 -2.61
CA LEU A 47 -8.14 -0.99 -2.43
C LEU A 47 -9.43 -0.16 -2.33
N GLY A 48 -9.44 0.89 -1.50
CA GLY A 48 -10.61 1.76 -1.32
C GLY A 48 -11.03 2.46 -2.60
N VAL A 49 -10.07 3.02 -3.34
CA VAL A 49 -10.34 3.69 -4.63
C VAL A 49 -10.88 2.71 -5.66
N CYS A 50 -10.25 1.54 -5.83
CA CYS A 50 -10.75 0.50 -6.74
C CYS A 50 -12.16 0.02 -6.35
N SER A 51 -12.39 -0.23 -5.07
CA SER A 51 -13.68 -0.71 -4.56
C SER A 51 -14.79 0.30 -4.79
N LEU A 52 -14.51 1.59 -4.61
CA LEU A 52 -15.47 2.67 -4.89
C LEU A 52 -15.84 2.73 -6.37
N GLY A 53 -14.85 2.63 -7.27
CA GLY A 53 -15.09 2.62 -8.71
C GLY A 53 -16.00 1.47 -9.15
N VAL A 54 -15.68 0.26 -8.69
CA VAL A 54 -16.50 -0.94 -8.96
C VAL A 54 -17.88 -0.82 -8.33
N THR A 55 -17.98 -0.38 -7.08
CA THR A 55 -19.28 -0.23 -6.38
C THR A 55 -20.18 0.78 -7.09
N TRP A 56 -19.62 1.90 -7.55
CA TRP A 56 -20.37 2.91 -8.30
C TRP A 56 -20.89 2.37 -9.63
N GLN A 57 -20.07 1.62 -10.36
CA GLN A 57 -20.47 0.95 -11.60
C GLN A 57 -21.58 -0.08 -11.34
N THR A 58 -21.45 -0.92 -10.31
CA THR A 58 -22.47 -1.90 -9.92
C THR A 58 -23.78 -1.20 -9.51
N ALA A 59 -23.71 -0.14 -8.71
CA ALA A 59 -24.88 0.63 -8.30
C ALA A 59 -25.62 1.23 -9.51
N ALA A 60 -24.89 1.88 -10.44
CA ALA A 60 -25.47 2.44 -11.65
C ALA A 60 -26.13 1.36 -12.54
N SER A 61 -25.58 0.14 -12.56
CA SER A 61 -26.15 -0.97 -13.32
C SER A 61 -27.44 -1.54 -12.71
N MET A 62 -27.53 -1.60 -11.38
CA MET A 62 -28.66 -2.15 -10.62
C MET A 62 -29.85 -1.19 -10.52
N LEU A 63 -29.61 0.12 -10.45
CA LEU A 63 -30.64 1.13 -10.17
C LEU A 63 -31.55 1.51 -11.37
N VAL A 64 -31.56 0.76 -12.48
CA VAL A 64 -32.24 1.11 -13.75
C VAL A 64 -31.98 2.60 -14.10
N ALA A 65 -30.74 3.03 -13.89
CA ALA A 65 -30.36 4.41 -14.16
C ALA A 65 -30.37 4.68 -15.67
N SER A 66 -30.62 5.93 -16.04
CA SER A 66 -30.54 6.38 -17.43
C SER A 66 -29.18 6.04 -18.04
N ASP A 67 -29.14 5.78 -19.35
CA ASP A 67 -27.92 5.40 -20.08
C ASP A 67 -26.76 6.37 -19.81
N TRP A 68 -27.07 7.65 -19.60
CA TRP A 68 -26.05 8.66 -19.36
C TRP A 68 -25.32 8.46 -18.02
N LEU A 69 -26.05 8.02 -16.99
CA LEU A 69 -25.46 7.74 -15.68
C LEU A 69 -24.55 6.51 -15.73
N ARG A 70 -24.94 5.49 -16.51
CA ARG A 70 -24.13 4.27 -16.72
C ARG A 70 -22.79 4.60 -17.37
N VAL A 71 -22.80 5.40 -18.43
CA VAL A 71 -21.55 5.84 -19.09
C VAL A 71 -20.68 6.67 -18.15
N SER A 72 -21.29 7.57 -17.35
CA SER A 72 -20.54 8.35 -16.36
C SER A 72 -19.88 7.45 -15.31
N ALA A 73 -20.57 6.37 -14.90
CA ALA A 73 -20.07 5.43 -13.91
C ALA A 73 -18.91 4.58 -14.45
N ASP A 74 -18.98 4.16 -15.71
CA ASP A 74 -17.89 3.45 -16.38
C ASP A 74 -16.63 4.32 -16.48
N ILE A 75 -16.78 5.60 -16.81
CA ILE A 75 -15.65 6.55 -16.88
C ILE A 75 -15.01 6.72 -15.49
N ILE A 76 -15.83 6.93 -14.44
CA ILE A 76 -15.35 7.05 -13.06
C ILE A 76 -14.63 5.78 -12.61
N SER A 77 -15.21 4.62 -12.91
CA SER A 77 -14.62 3.31 -12.60
C SER A 77 -13.26 3.14 -13.28
N LEU A 78 -13.13 3.56 -14.54
CA LEU A 78 -11.87 3.51 -15.28
C LEU A 78 -10.79 4.45 -14.70
N VAL A 79 -11.17 5.65 -14.27
CA VAL A 79 -10.23 6.59 -13.60
C VAL A 79 -9.78 6.02 -12.26
N ALA A 80 -10.72 5.51 -11.46
CA ALA A 80 -10.43 4.88 -10.17
C ALA A 80 -9.50 3.67 -10.33
N PHE A 81 -9.74 2.83 -11.33
CA PHE A 81 -8.90 1.69 -11.66
C PHE A 81 -7.47 2.10 -12.03
N ASN A 82 -7.29 3.11 -12.89
CA ASN A 82 -5.97 3.62 -13.25
C ASN A 82 -5.21 4.17 -12.03
N LEU A 83 -5.91 4.92 -11.17
CA LEU A 83 -5.33 5.48 -9.95
C LEU A 83 -4.93 4.38 -8.95
N GLY A 84 -5.80 3.38 -8.75
CA GLY A 84 -5.54 2.24 -7.90
C GLY A 84 -4.38 1.38 -8.40
N CYS A 85 -4.34 1.07 -9.70
CA CYS A 85 -3.23 0.35 -10.33
C CYS A 85 -1.91 1.11 -10.19
N THR A 86 -1.90 2.42 -10.46
CA THR A 86 -0.70 3.25 -10.30
C THR A 86 -0.20 3.24 -8.85
N THR A 87 -1.11 3.34 -7.90
CA THR A 87 -0.80 3.32 -6.46
C THR A 87 -0.25 1.96 -6.02
N LEU A 88 -0.84 0.87 -6.50
CA LEU A 88 -0.34 -0.50 -6.28
C LEU A 88 1.04 -0.71 -6.89
N LEU A 89 1.27 -0.24 -8.12
CA LEU A 89 2.56 -0.33 -8.79
C LEU A 89 3.64 0.46 -8.06
N LEU A 90 3.31 1.64 -7.52
CA LEU A 90 4.22 2.39 -6.66
C LEU A 90 4.62 1.58 -5.42
N TYR A 91 3.68 0.95 -4.74
CA TYR A 91 4.00 0.09 -3.60
C TYR A 91 4.79 -1.16 -4.02
N LEU A 92 4.42 -1.80 -5.13
CA LEU A 92 5.12 -2.97 -5.66
C LEU A 92 6.58 -2.63 -6.02
N SER A 93 6.83 -1.45 -6.59
CA SER A 93 8.18 -0.99 -6.87
C SER A 93 9.03 -0.88 -5.60
N LYS A 94 8.45 -0.37 -4.50
CA LYS A 94 9.09 -0.36 -3.18
C LYS A 94 9.33 -1.79 -2.67
N ALA A 95 8.36 -2.69 -2.84
CA ALA A 95 8.49 -4.07 -2.39
C ALA A 95 9.62 -4.82 -3.10
N VAL A 96 9.81 -4.57 -4.40
CA VAL A 96 10.89 -5.16 -5.21
C VAL A 96 12.26 -4.53 -4.88
N LEU A 97 12.31 -3.21 -4.69
CA LEU A 97 13.57 -2.49 -4.41
C LEU A 97 14.05 -2.66 -2.96
N TYR A 98 13.13 -2.85 -2.01
CA TYR A 98 13.41 -2.91 -0.57
C TYR A 98 12.64 -4.06 0.13
N PRO A 99 12.88 -5.32 -0.27
CA PRO A 99 12.19 -6.47 0.32
C PRO A 99 12.47 -6.62 1.81
N SER A 100 13.65 -6.21 2.28
CA SER A 100 14.00 -6.20 3.72
C SER A 100 13.11 -5.27 4.54
N SER A 101 12.70 -4.12 3.97
CA SER A 101 11.77 -3.19 4.62
C SER A 101 10.37 -3.78 4.73
N VAL A 102 9.89 -4.44 3.66
CA VAL A 102 8.57 -5.10 3.68
C VAL A 102 8.55 -6.27 4.65
N LEU A 103 9.65 -7.02 4.76
CA LEU A 103 9.76 -8.12 5.72
C LEU A 103 9.82 -7.61 7.17
N GLN A 104 10.43 -6.45 7.39
CA GLN A 104 10.42 -5.77 8.68
C GLN A 104 9.00 -5.28 9.04
N ASP A 105 8.28 -4.72 8.07
CA ASP A 105 6.87 -4.34 8.24
C ASP A 105 6.00 -5.58 8.51
N ALA A 106 6.23 -6.70 7.82
CA ALA A 106 5.55 -7.98 8.02
C ALA A 106 5.83 -8.61 9.40
N SER A 107 6.96 -8.28 10.02
CA SER A 107 7.33 -8.76 11.36
C SER A 107 6.60 -7.99 12.46
N SER A 108 6.04 -6.82 12.15
CA SER A 108 5.23 -6.04 13.08
C SER A 108 3.78 -6.53 13.08
N SER A 109 3.12 -6.56 14.26
CA SER A 109 1.70 -6.95 14.39
C SER A 109 0.77 -6.13 13.48
N ILE A 110 1.04 -4.82 13.36
CA ILE A 110 0.26 -3.90 12.54
C ILE A 110 0.54 -4.13 11.05
N GLY A 111 1.81 -4.17 10.63
CA GLY A 111 2.16 -4.33 9.22
C GLY A 111 1.71 -5.68 8.65
N ASN A 112 1.84 -6.77 9.40
CA ASN A 112 1.35 -8.10 9.01
C ASN A 112 -0.16 -8.10 8.75
N SER A 113 -0.92 -7.28 9.48
CA SER A 113 -2.37 -7.17 9.32
C SER A 113 -2.77 -6.33 8.10
N VAL A 114 -1.92 -5.40 7.66
CA VAL A 114 -2.19 -4.48 6.55
C VAL A 114 -1.68 -5.02 5.22
N LEU A 115 -0.65 -5.88 5.21
CA LEU A 115 -0.12 -6.50 3.99
C LEU A 115 -1.19 -7.20 3.12
N PRO A 116 -2.18 -7.92 3.69
CA PRO A 116 -3.26 -8.52 2.91
C PRO A 116 -4.07 -7.53 2.06
N THR A 117 -4.01 -6.23 2.34
CA THR A 117 -4.71 -5.23 1.52
C THR A 117 -4.14 -5.13 0.10
N PHE A 118 -2.87 -5.51 -0.11
CA PHE A 118 -2.24 -5.53 -1.42
C PHE A 118 -2.90 -6.54 -2.36
N ASP A 119 -2.99 -7.80 -1.94
CA ASP A 119 -3.60 -8.86 -2.74
C ASP A 119 -5.13 -8.69 -2.82
N MET A 120 -5.79 -8.17 -1.78
CA MET A 120 -7.20 -7.79 -1.85
C MET A 120 -7.45 -6.75 -2.95
N ALA A 121 -6.59 -5.75 -3.08
CA ALA A 121 -6.70 -4.76 -4.16
C ALA A 121 -6.50 -5.42 -5.53
N LEU A 122 -5.63 -6.44 -5.63
CA LEU A 122 -5.43 -7.23 -6.83
C LEU A 122 -6.66 -8.07 -7.19
N MET A 123 -7.40 -8.61 -6.20
CA MET A 123 -8.68 -9.30 -6.43
C MET A 123 -9.74 -8.36 -7.01
N VAL A 124 -9.86 -7.13 -6.49
CA VAL A 124 -10.80 -6.13 -7.02
C VAL A 124 -10.42 -5.73 -8.45
N ILE A 125 -9.14 -5.59 -8.74
CA ILE A 125 -8.63 -5.33 -10.09
C ILE A 125 -9.02 -6.47 -11.04
N ALA A 126 -8.88 -7.73 -10.60
CA ALA A 126 -9.26 -8.87 -11.40
C ALA A 126 -10.78 -8.90 -11.68
N MET A 127 -11.61 -8.61 -10.68
CA MET A 127 -13.07 -8.47 -10.86
C MET A 127 -13.39 -7.38 -11.89
N TRP A 128 -12.73 -6.22 -11.81
CA TRP A 128 -12.94 -5.15 -12.80
C TRP A 128 -12.58 -5.61 -14.21
N LEU A 129 -11.46 -6.32 -14.38
CA LEU A 129 -11.04 -6.90 -15.66
C LEU A 129 -12.08 -7.88 -16.23
N TYR A 130 -12.72 -8.67 -15.35
CA TYR A 130 -13.79 -9.60 -15.73
C TYR A 130 -15.00 -8.86 -16.31
N LYS A 131 -15.45 -7.79 -15.66
CA LYS A 131 -16.58 -6.96 -16.12
C LYS A 131 -16.31 -6.28 -17.48
N HIS A 132 -15.05 -5.99 -17.78
CA HIS A 132 -14.63 -5.38 -19.04
C HIS A 132 -14.24 -6.40 -20.14
N GLY A 133 -14.56 -7.69 -19.96
CA GLY A 133 -14.44 -8.73 -21.00
C GLY A 133 -13.08 -9.43 -21.09
N LEU A 134 -12.17 -9.19 -20.15
CA LEU A 134 -10.85 -9.84 -20.08
C LEU A 134 -10.87 -11.04 -19.12
N HIS A 135 -11.78 -11.99 -19.36
CA HIS A 135 -12.02 -13.16 -18.49
C HIS A 135 -10.75 -13.98 -18.20
N SER A 136 -9.96 -14.31 -19.22
CA SER A 136 -8.78 -15.17 -19.03
C SER A 136 -7.71 -14.50 -18.15
N ALA A 137 -7.43 -13.21 -18.39
CA ALA A 137 -6.48 -12.45 -17.60
C ALA A 137 -6.99 -12.23 -16.17
N SER A 138 -8.30 -11.96 -16.02
CA SER A 138 -8.96 -11.83 -14.72
C SER A 138 -8.76 -13.07 -13.86
N VAL A 139 -9.12 -14.26 -14.36
CA VAL A 139 -9.04 -15.52 -13.60
C VAL A 139 -7.60 -15.82 -13.19
N ALA A 140 -6.62 -15.56 -14.07
CA ALA A 140 -5.21 -15.75 -13.76
C ALA A 140 -4.73 -14.82 -12.63
N ILE A 141 -5.03 -13.52 -12.73
CA ILE A 141 -4.65 -12.51 -11.72
C ILE A 141 -5.35 -12.80 -10.39
N TRP A 142 -6.64 -13.10 -10.43
CA TRP A 142 -7.43 -13.44 -9.24
C TRP A 142 -6.89 -14.68 -8.54
N SER A 143 -6.55 -15.73 -9.29
CA SER A 143 -6.00 -16.97 -8.73
C SER A 143 -4.66 -16.73 -8.01
N VAL A 144 -3.78 -15.93 -8.62
CA VAL A 144 -2.51 -15.53 -7.98
C VAL A 144 -2.78 -14.71 -6.72
N ALA A 145 -3.72 -13.76 -6.78
CA ALA A 145 -4.09 -12.94 -5.62
C ALA A 145 -4.59 -13.79 -4.45
N VAL A 146 -5.48 -14.75 -4.70
CA VAL A 146 -6.01 -15.66 -3.67
C VAL A 146 -4.92 -16.53 -3.05
N VAL A 147 -4.03 -17.10 -3.87
CA VAL A 147 -2.91 -17.90 -3.34
C VAL A 147 -1.99 -17.05 -2.46
N MET A 148 -1.67 -15.82 -2.89
CA MET A 148 -0.89 -14.89 -2.07
C MET A 148 -1.62 -14.51 -0.78
N HIS A 149 -2.94 -14.26 -0.83
CA HIS A 149 -3.76 -13.96 0.34
C HIS A 149 -3.73 -15.08 1.36
N LEU A 150 -3.91 -16.33 0.92
CA LEU A 150 -3.84 -17.51 1.79
C LEU A 150 -2.47 -17.65 2.45
N GLY A 151 -1.39 -17.37 1.71
CA GLY A 151 -0.03 -17.35 2.26
C GLY A 151 0.13 -16.30 3.38
N LEU A 152 -0.31 -15.07 3.14
CA LEU A 152 -0.27 -13.99 4.13
C LEU A 152 -1.19 -14.26 5.33
N LEU A 153 -2.36 -14.85 5.10
CA LEU A 153 -3.29 -15.26 6.15
C LEU A 153 -2.67 -16.32 7.07
N LEU A 154 -1.92 -17.28 6.52
CA LEU A 154 -1.19 -18.27 7.33
C LEU A 154 -0.09 -17.61 8.18
N LEU A 155 0.63 -16.61 7.64
CA LEU A 155 1.63 -15.84 8.39
C LEU A 155 0.99 -15.01 9.51
N PHE A 156 -0.17 -14.42 9.24
CA PHE A 156 -0.99 -13.73 10.23
C PHE A 156 -1.48 -14.68 11.33
N ALA A 157 -2.04 -15.84 10.96
CA ALA A 157 -2.50 -16.85 11.90
C ALA A 157 -1.37 -17.34 12.82
N ARG A 158 -0.14 -17.49 12.30
CA ARG A 158 1.03 -17.85 13.12
C ARG A 158 1.38 -16.81 14.19
N HIS A 159 1.11 -15.53 13.95
CA HIS A 159 1.32 -14.48 14.95
C HIS A 159 0.14 -14.34 15.91
N VAL A 160 -1.10 -14.50 15.40
CA VAL A 160 -2.31 -14.29 16.19
C VAL A 160 -2.67 -15.47 17.09
N VAL A 161 -2.54 -16.70 16.62
CA VAL A 161 -2.96 -17.89 17.38
C VAL A 161 -2.23 -18.01 18.73
N PRO A 162 -0.89 -17.85 18.80
CA PRO A 162 -0.18 -17.82 20.09
C PRO A 162 -0.56 -16.62 20.94
N ALA A 163 -0.67 -15.42 20.35
CA ALA A 163 -1.02 -14.20 21.08
C ALA A 163 -2.40 -14.30 21.77
N VAL A 164 -3.39 -14.90 21.10
CA VAL A 164 -4.72 -15.16 21.66
C VAL A 164 -4.68 -16.24 22.73
N ARG A 165 -3.91 -17.32 22.52
CA ARG A 165 -3.74 -18.41 23.51
C ARG A 165 -3.12 -17.91 24.80
N ASP A 166 -2.13 -17.04 24.70
CA ASP A 166 -1.39 -16.47 25.83
C ASP A 166 -2.09 -15.24 26.44
N ARG A 167 -3.32 -14.92 25.98
CA ARG A 167 -4.15 -13.79 26.46
C ARG A 167 -3.45 -12.44 26.40
N ARG A 168 -2.58 -12.22 25.41
CA ARG A 168 -1.84 -10.97 25.19
C ARG A 168 -2.73 -9.94 24.48
N TRP A 169 -3.80 -9.52 25.14
CA TRP A 169 -4.80 -8.60 24.59
C TRP A 169 -4.24 -7.21 24.23
N GLU A 170 -3.09 -6.85 24.79
CA GLU A 170 -2.37 -5.61 24.53
C GLU A 170 -1.82 -5.51 23.09
N GLU A 171 -1.65 -6.65 22.41
CA GLU A 171 -1.22 -6.71 20.99
C GLU A 171 -2.36 -6.70 19.98
N VAL A 172 -3.60 -6.80 20.46
CA VAL A 172 -4.78 -6.79 19.59
C VAL A 172 -4.97 -5.38 19.07
N THR A 173 -4.76 -5.23 17.77
CA THR A 173 -4.99 -3.95 17.08
C THR A 173 -6.24 -4.06 16.21
N PRO A 174 -6.96 -2.94 15.95
CA PRO A 174 -8.12 -2.94 15.07
C PRO A 174 -7.82 -3.48 13.66
N ALA A 175 -6.56 -3.40 13.22
CA ALA A 175 -6.11 -3.91 11.93
C ALA A 175 -6.28 -5.44 11.79
N TRP A 176 -6.39 -6.19 12.89
CA TRP A 176 -6.60 -7.65 12.86
C TRP A 176 -7.90 -8.08 12.17
N ILE A 177 -8.83 -7.16 11.92
CA ILE A 177 -10.05 -7.43 11.15
C ILE A 177 -9.80 -7.53 9.64
N ILE A 178 -8.68 -6.98 9.15
CA ILE A 178 -8.40 -6.88 7.72
C ILE A 178 -8.26 -8.26 7.06
N PRO A 179 -7.48 -9.22 7.58
CA PRO A 179 -7.32 -10.52 6.92
C PRO A 179 -8.63 -11.33 6.83
N PRO A 180 -9.47 -11.42 7.90
CA PRO A 180 -10.78 -12.06 7.80
C PRO A 180 -11.72 -11.42 6.76
N VAL A 181 -11.73 -10.09 6.65
CA VAL A 181 -12.52 -9.37 5.64
C VAL A 181 -12.03 -9.69 4.23
N GLY A 182 -10.73 -9.92 4.05
CA GLY A 182 -10.15 -10.39 2.80
C GLY A 182 -10.74 -11.70 2.29
N ILE A 183 -11.03 -12.66 3.17
CA ILE A 183 -11.69 -13.92 2.78
C ILE A 183 -13.11 -13.67 2.27
N ALA A 184 -13.87 -12.80 2.95
CA ALA A 184 -15.21 -12.43 2.51
C ALA A 184 -15.17 -11.73 1.13
N LEU A 185 -14.17 -10.88 0.91
CA LEU A 185 -13.95 -10.19 -0.36
C LEU A 185 -13.56 -11.16 -1.48
N ALA A 186 -12.72 -12.17 -1.19
CA ALA A 186 -12.40 -13.24 -2.13
C ALA A 186 -13.66 -14.02 -2.54
N SER A 187 -14.55 -14.32 -1.60
CA SER A 187 -15.83 -14.96 -1.89
C SER A 187 -16.73 -14.09 -2.77
N GLY A 188 -16.84 -12.79 -2.48
CA GLY A 188 -17.69 -11.88 -3.27
C GLY A 188 -17.15 -11.65 -4.68
N THR A 189 -15.83 -11.56 -4.82
CA THR A 189 -15.16 -11.41 -6.13
C THR A 189 -15.20 -12.67 -6.99
N ALA A 190 -15.35 -13.85 -6.38
CA ALA A 190 -15.55 -15.10 -7.11
C ALA A 190 -16.98 -15.30 -7.63
N SER A 191 -17.97 -14.64 -7.02
CA SER A 191 -19.39 -14.85 -7.31
C SER A 191 -19.99 -13.90 -8.35
N GLU A 192 -19.28 -12.82 -8.70
CA GLU A 192 -19.67 -11.87 -9.75
C GLU A 192 -19.06 -12.24 -11.11
#